data_AF-A0A2D8A950-F1
#
_entry.id   AF-A0A2D8A950-F1
#
_cell.length_a   1.000
_cell.length_b   1.000
_cell.length_c   1.000
_cell.angle_alpha   90.00
_cell.angle_beta   90.00
_cell.angle_gamma   90.00
#
_symmetry.space_group_name_H-M   'P 1'
#
loop_
_entity.id
_entity.type
_entity.pdbx_description
1 polymer ?
#
loop_
_entity_poly.entity_id
_entity_poly.type
_entity_poly.pdbx_seq_one_letter_code
_entity_poly.pdbx_strand_id
1 'polypeptide(L)' 'MDDIDRAADLERHQRQQALQRQKERSKEQPQWIEDGKVWCIDCGTEIRPERLKVKPDAARCIDCQRIHEQKEQHHAG' A
#
# COMPACT_ATOMS: atom_id res chain seq x y z
N MET A 1 15.66 -23.09 -28.47
CA MET A 1 15.12 -21.87 -27.84
C MET A 1 16.17 -20.81 -28.08
N ASP A 2 15.87 -19.83 -28.93
CA ASP A 2 16.82 -18.82 -29.41
C ASP A 2 16.85 -17.62 -28.42
N ASP A 3 17.88 -16.78 -28.49
CA ASP A 3 18.08 -15.64 -27.58
C ASP A 3 16.86 -14.71 -27.50
N ILE A 4 16.09 -14.60 -28.59
CA ILE A 4 14.83 -13.82 -28.64
C ILE A 4 13.74 -14.44 -27.74
N ASP A 5 13.63 -15.76 -27.71
CA ASP A 5 12.63 -16.48 -26.92
C ASP A 5 12.92 -16.34 -25.41
N ARG A 6 14.21 -16.39 -25.05
CA ARG A 6 14.69 -16.14 -23.68
C ARG A 6 14.48 -14.70 -23.24
N ALA A 7 14.70 -13.72 -24.11
CA ALA A 7 14.46 -12.31 -23.81
C ALA A 7 12.97 -12.04 -23.53
N ALA A 8 12.08 -12.60 -24.35
CA ALA A 8 10.63 -12.46 -24.20
C ALA A 8 10.07 -13.13 -22.93
N ASP A 9 10.66 -14.25 -22.51
CA ASP A 9 10.32 -14.88 -21.22
C ASP A 9 10.73 -14.01 -20.02
N LEU A 10 11.96 -13.45 -20.07
CA LEU A 10 12.47 -12.57 -19.03
C LEU A 10 11.60 -11.31 -18.86
N GLU A 11 11.22 -10.66 -19.97
CA GLU A 11 10.38 -9.47 -19.94
C GLU A 11 8.98 -9.77 -19.38
N ARG A 12 8.38 -10.90 -19.78
CA ARG A 12 7.09 -11.36 -19.23
C ARG A 12 7.19 -11.59 -17.73
N HIS A 13 8.24 -12.26 -17.27
CA HIS A 13 8.44 -12.56 -15.86
C HIS A 13 8.68 -11.28 -15.05
N GLN A 14 9.50 -10.36 -15.54
CA GLN A 14 9.73 -9.05 -14.90
C GLN A 14 8.44 -8.24 -14.80
N ARG A 15 7.64 -8.22 -15.87
CA ARG A 15 6.33 -7.54 -15.87
C ARG A 15 5.38 -8.15 -14.84
N GLN A 16 5.29 -9.47 -14.78
CA GLN A 16 4.45 -10.17 -13.79
C GLN A 16 4.89 -9.85 -12.36
N GLN A 17 6.20 -9.87 -12.09
CA GLN A 17 6.73 -9.51 -10.77
C GLN A 17 6.44 -8.05 -10.40
N ALA A 18 6.56 -7.11 -11.33
CA ALA A 18 6.23 -5.71 -11.09
C ALA A 18 4.74 -5.53 -10.73
N LEU A 19 3.84 -6.19 -11.47
CA LEU A 19 2.40 -6.17 -11.19
C LEU A 19 2.08 -6.80 -9.82
N GLN A 20 2.75 -7.90 -9.48
CA GLN A 20 2.56 -8.59 -8.21
C GLN A 20 3.02 -7.70 -7.03
N ARG A 21 4.22 -7.11 -7.13
CA ARG A 21 4.75 -6.18 -6.14
C ARG A 21 3.85 -4.96 -5.93
N GLN A 22 3.28 -4.42 -7.01
CA GLN A 22 2.33 -3.31 -6.90
C GLN A 22 1.07 -3.71 -6.14
N LYS A 23 0.50 -4.89 -6.42
CA LYS A 23 -0.68 -5.41 -5.71
C LYS A 23 -0.40 -5.67 -4.23
N GLU A 24 0.77 -6.20 -3.90
CA GLU A 24 1.15 -6.48 -2.51
C GLU A 24 1.40 -5.20 -1.72
N ARG A 25 2.01 -4.19 -2.33
CA ARG A 25 2.22 -2.88 -1.71
C ARG A 25 0.91 -2.12 -1.44
N SER A 26 -0.13 -2.38 -2.22
CA SER A 26 -1.47 -1.80 -1.98
C SER A 26 -2.26 -2.47 -0.86
N LYS A 27 -1.77 -3.56 -0.24
CA LYS A 27 -2.41 -4.13 0.94
C LYS A 27 -2.14 -3.22 2.14
N GLU A 28 -3.11 -2.36 2.43
CA GLU A 28 -3.10 -1.58 3.66
C GLU A 28 -3.19 -2.53 4.87
N GLN A 29 -2.60 -2.12 5.99
CA GLN A 29 -2.67 -2.90 7.23
C GLN A 29 -4.11 -2.96 7.75
N PRO A 30 -4.51 -4.00 8.49
CA PRO A 30 -5.85 -4.09 9.05
C PRO A 30 -6.17 -2.87 9.93
N GLN A 31 -7.37 -2.33 9.78
CA GLN A 31 -7.85 -1.20 10.58
C GLN A 31 -8.00 -1.59 12.05
N TRP A 32 -7.59 -0.69 12.95
CA TRP A 32 -7.91 -0.82 14.37
C TRP A 32 -9.27 -0.19 14.64
N ILE A 33 -10.27 -1.00 14.95
CA ILE A 33 -11.65 -0.55 15.20
C ILE A 33 -11.99 -0.82 16.66
N GLU A 34 -12.37 0.23 17.39
CA GLU A 34 -12.83 0.16 18.79
C GLU A 34 -14.07 1.04 18.95
N ASP A 35 -15.13 0.51 19.57
CA ASP A 35 -16.42 1.20 19.79
C ASP A 35 -17.04 1.79 18.50
N GLY A 36 -16.86 1.10 17.37
CA GLY A 36 -17.36 1.56 16.06
C GLY A 36 -16.57 2.72 15.44
N LYS A 37 -15.45 3.10 16.06
CA LYS A 37 -14.54 4.14 15.57
C LYS A 37 -13.24 3.51 15.08
N VAL A 38 -12.70 4.05 13.99
CA VAL A 38 -11.41 3.62 13.46
C VAL A 38 -10.30 4.46 14.08
N TRP A 39 -9.29 3.80 14.64
CA TRP A 39 -8.14 4.41 15.27
C TRP A 39 -6.91 4.22 14.40
N CYS A 40 -6.06 5.24 14.36
CA CYS A 40 -4.80 5.19 13.64
C CYS A 40 -3.89 4.14 14.26
N ILE A 41 -3.44 3.16 13.46
CA ILE A 41 -2.52 2.10 13.91
C ILE A 41 -1.13 2.61 14.33
N ASP A 42 -0.78 3.86 13.99
CA ASP A 42 0.56 4.42 14.21
C ASP A 42 0.58 5.39 15.41
N CYS A 43 -0.39 6.30 15.50
CA CYS A 43 -0.46 7.30 16.55
C CYS A 43 -1.63 7.14 17.54
N GLY A 44 -2.54 6.20 17.31
CA GLY A 44 -3.70 5.97 18.19
C GLY A 44 -4.73 7.10 18.21
N THR A 45 -4.72 8.01 17.24
CA THR A 45 -5.75 9.06 17.11
C THR A 45 -6.96 8.55 16.33
N GLU A 46 -8.16 8.99 16.70
CA GLU A 46 -9.40 8.70 15.96
C GLU A 46 -9.28 9.20 14.50
N ILE A 47 -9.56 8.31 13.54
CA ILE A 47 -9.61 8.66 12.12
C ILE A 47 -10.93 9.36 11.84
N ARG A 48 -10.84 10.61 11.38
CA ARG A 48 -12.02 11.42 11.02
C ARG A 48 -12.94 10.66 10.05
N PRO A 49 -14.26 10.68 10.27
CA PRO A 49 -15.22 9.98 9.42
C PRO A 49 -15.22 10.50 7.98
N GLU A 50 -14.89 11.77 7.75
CA GLU A 50 -14.71 12.34 6.41
C GLU A 50 -13.64 11.61 5.60
N ARG A 51 -12.59 11.13 6.27
CA ARG A 51 -11.53 10.37 5.61
C ARG A 51 -11.95 8.94 5.31
N LEU A 52 -12.71 8.31 6.21
CA LEU A 52 -13.29 7.00 5.99
C LEU A 52 -14.36 7.03 4.87
N LYS A 53 -15.08 8.14 4.69
CA LYS A 53 -16.00 8.32 3.55
C LYS A 53 -15.28 8.28 2.19
N VAL A 54 -14.08 8.85 2.11
CA VAL A 54 -13.28 8.86 0.87
C VAL A 54 -12.52 7.55 0.70
N LYS A 55 -11.95 7.03 1.78
CA LYS A 55 -11.19 5.78 1.82
C LYS A 55 -11.65 4.93 3.00
N PRO A 56 -12.62 4.01 2.79
CA PRO A 56 -13.22 3.24 3.88
C PRO A 56 -12.22 2.31 4.57
N ASP A 57 -11.18 1.87 3.86
CA ASP A 57 -10.13 0.97 4.35
C ASP A 57 -8.95 1.69 5.04
N ALA A 58 -9.04 3.01 5.27
CA ALA A 58 -7.91 3.77 5.81
C ALA A 58 -7.56 3.33 7.25
N ALA A 59 -6.34 2.81 7.46
CA ALA A 59 -5.87 2.33 8.77
C ALA A 59 -5.02 3.33 9.58
N ARG A 60 -4.46 4.36 8.93
CA ARG A 60 -3.66 5.44 9.57
C ARG A 60 -4.37 6.76 9.46
N CYS A 61 -4.11 7.78 10.28
CA CYS A 61 -4.61 9.15 10.06
C CYS A 61 -3.91 9.83 8.85
N ILE A 62 -4.36 11.02 8.44
CA ILE A 62 -3.79 11.72 7.26
C ILE A 62 -2.30 12.05 7.45
N ASP A 63 -1.90 12.48 8.64
CA ASP A 63 -0.51 12.83 8.95
C ASP A 63 0.41 11.59 8.91
N CYS A 64 0.04 10.53 9.63
CA CYS A 64 0.77 9.26 9.60
C CYS A 64 0.79 8.62 8.20
N GLN A 65 -0.28 8.78 7.42
CA GLN A 65 -0.32 8.33 6.03
C GLN A 65 0.71 9.08 5.17
N ARG A 66 0.77 10.42 5.27
CA ARG A 66 1.78 11.22 4.55
C ARG A 66 3.20 10.84 4.93
N ILE A 67 3.45 10.52 6.19
CA ILE A 67 4.77 10.08 6.67
C ILE A 67 5.09 8.70 6.10
N HIS A 68 4.13 7.77 6.10
CA HIS A 68 4.31 6.44 5.52
C HIS A 68 4.62 6.52 4.03
N GLU A 69 3.87 7.30 3.26
CA GLU A 69 4.09 7.47 1.82
C GLU A 69 5.46 8.07 1.51
N GLN A 70 5.91 9.05 2.30
CA GLN A 70 7.27 9.59 2.17
C GLN A 70 8.34 8.54 2.47
N LYS A 71 8.19 7.77 3.55
CA LYS A 71 9.12 6.68 3.88
C LYS A 71 9.18 5.63 2.77
N GLU A 72 8.03 5.24 2.24
CA GLU A 72 7.98 4.25 1.14
C GLU A 72 8.56 4.78 -0.18
N GLN A 73 8.48 6.08 -0.45
CA GLN A 73 9.16 6.68 -1.60
C GLN A 73 10.67 6.64 -1.45
N HIS A 74 11.18 6.89 -0.23
CA HIS A 74 12.61 6.87 0.06
C HIS A 74 13.19 5.44 0.12
N HIS A 75 12.39 4.45 0.52
CA HIS A 75 12.82 3.04 0.59
C HIS A 75 12.80 2.30 -0.76
N ALA A 76 12.23 2.93 -1.79
CA ALA A 76 12.16 2.40 -3.15
C ALA A 76 13.30 2.94 -4.07
N GLY A 77 14.29 3.64 -3.49
CA GLY A 77 15.50 4.13 -4.16
C GLY A 77 16.69 3.18 -4.01
#